data_AF-A0A838D401-F1
#
_entry.id   AF-A0A838D401-F1
#
_cell.length_a   1.000
_cell.length_b   1.000
_cell.length_c   1.000
_cell.angle_alpha   90.00
_cell.angle_beta   90.00
_cell.angle_gamma   90.00
#
_symmetry.space_group_name_H-M   'P 1'
#
loop_
_entity.id
_entity.type
_entity.pdbx_description
1 polymer ?
#
loop_
_entity_poly.entity_id
_entity_poly.type
_entity_poly.pdbx_seq_one_letter_code
_entity_poly.pdbx_strand_id
1 'polypeptide(L)'
;MEAAAQDQWRQAVRRMRWRLRGAWMWPVFAVLTLVDAVLLHALPLAGQATGLVAGLLLGAFFNLLVIAVVAPLVAILVRRRRPDLPRVVAVDYVGAVLMLGVTATFLAIGLSHRSTILASQDAMALQADVASRYVAAQGPPDHQARVHEMTTLQIEDQLYRTCVPGGDPDRWLCLFVDTSTSPAGVTLDANRESNASFNRPGGFELVYPTTSGA
;
A
#
# COMPACT_ATOMS: atom_id res chain seq x y z
N MET A 1 33.32 47.51 -30.29
CA MET A 1 32.50 46.32 -30.64
C MET A 1 32.70 45.16 -29.67
N GLU A 2 33.91 44.87 -29.19
CA GLU A 2 34.17 43.76 -28.24
C GLU A 2 33.42 43.84 -26.90
N ALA A 3 33.27 45.03 -26.32
CA ALA A 3 32.57 45.18 -25.03
C ALA A 3 31.09 44.74 -25.08
N ALA A 4 30.39 45.03 -26.18
CA ALA A 4 28.98 44.64 -26.36
C ALA A 4 28.82 43.12 -26.53
N ALA A 5 29.77 42.46 -27.19
CA ALA A 5 29.77 41.01 -27.34
C ALA A 5 30.05 40.28 -26.00
N GLN A 6 30.97 40.81 -25.19
CA GLN A 6 31.25 40.30 -23.84
C GLN A 6 30.04 40.42 -22.91
N ASP A 7 29.27 41.52 -23.01
CA ASP A 7 28.07 41.70 -22.19
C ASP A 7 26.92 40.79 -22.62
N GLN A 8 26.71 40.58 -23.93
CA GLN A 8 25.75 39.57 -24.41
C GLN A 8 26.12 38.16 -23.94
N TRP A 9 27.40 37.78 -24.00
CA TRP A 9 27.88 36.48 -23.49
C TRP A 9 27.66 36.33 -21.98
N ARG A 10 28.01 37.35 -21.18
CA ARG A 10 27.78 37.34 -19.72
C ARG A 10 26.29 37.23 -19.38
N GLN A 11 25.42 37.90 -20.13
CA GLN A 11 23.97 37.76 -19.98
C GLN A 11 23.44 36.39 -20.41
N ALA A 12 23.99 35.81 -21.49
CA ALA A 12 23.63 34.45 -21.95
C ALA A 12 24.03 33.40 -20.91
N VAL A 13 25.27 33.44 -20.40
CA VAL A 13 25.76 32.52 -19.35
C VAL A 13 24.98 32.67 -18.05
N ARG A 14 24.64 33.91 -17.64
CA ARG A 14 23.75 34.14 -16.49
C ARG A 14 22.39 33.50 -16.70
N ARG A 15 21.74 33.71 -17.86
CA ARG A 15 20.44 33.07 -18.19
C ARG A 15 20.52 31.55 -18.21
N MET A 16 21.59 30.98 -18.74
CA MET A 16 21.80 29.53 -18.80
C MET A 16 22.02 28.91 -17.42
N ARG A 17 22.79 29.58 -16.55
CA ARG A 17 22.94 29.18 -15.13
C ARG A 17 21.63 29.24 -14.35
N TRP A 18 20.73 30.16 -14.68
CA TRP A 18 19.40 30.23 -14.05
C TRP A 18 18.48 29.11 -14.49
N ARG A 19 18.52 28.72 -15.77
CA ARG A 19 17.78 27.55 -16.28
C ARG A 19 18.27 26.24 -15.65
N LEU A 20 19.58 26.09 -15.48
CA LEU A 20 20.15 24.91 -14.82
C LEU A 20 19.86 24.87 -13.30
N ARG A 21 19.68 26.04 -12.66
CA ARG A 21 19.36 26.13 -11.22
C ARG A 21 17.87 26.00 -10.90
N GLY A 22 16.98 26.29 -11.85
CA GLY A 22 15.52 26.24 -11.68
C GLY A 22 14.85 25.11 -12.47
N ALA A 23 15.61 24.07 -12.82
CA ALA A 23 15.10 22.88 -13.49
C ALA A 23 15.25 21.64 -12.60
N TRP A 24 15.21 21.80 -11.27
CA TRP A 24 15.30 20.67 -10.35
C TRP A 24 13.98 19.94 -10.19
N MET A 25 12.85 20.58 -10.44
CA MET A 25 11.53 19.95 -10.25
C MET A 25 11.31 18.74 -11.15
N TRP A 26 11.72 18.78 -12.42
CA TRP A 26 11.56 17.64 -13.33
C TRP A 26 12.39 16.41 -12.94
N PRO A 27 13.72 16.50 -12.71
CA PRO A 27 14.50 15.34 -12.30
C PRO A 27 14.08 14.85 -10.91
N VAL A 28 13.73 15.74 -9.98
CA VAL A 28 13.20 15.35 -8.67
C VAL A 28 11.88 14.60 -8.82
N PHE A 29 10.95 15.11 -9.64
CA PHE A 29 9.69 14.43 -9.92
C PHE A 29 9.91 13.02 -10.49
N ALA A 30 10.75 12.89 -11.52
CA ALA A 30 11.01 11.61 -12.16
C ALA A 30 11.63 10.60 -11.18
N VAL A 31 12.66 11.01 -10.42
CA VAL A 31 13.34 10.14 -9.45
C VAL A 31 12.43 9.80 -8.29
N LEU A 32 11.79 10.79 -7.65
CA LEU A 32 10.96 10.55 -6.49
C LEU A 32 9.72 9.73 -6.83
N THR A 33 9.12 9.91 -8.00
CA THR A 33 7.98 9.07 -8.41
C THR A 33 8.37 7.60 -8.54
N LEU A 34 9.59 7.30 -9.04
CA LEU A 34 10.10 5.93 -9.07
C LEU A 34 10.41 5.40 -7.66
N VAL A 35 11.00 6.24 -6.81
CA VAL A 35 11.27 5.89 -5.41
C VAL A 35 9.97 5.63 -4.65
N ASP A 36 8.95 6.47 -4.82
CA ASP A 36 7.63 6.32 -4.21
C ASP A 36 6.95 5.03 -4.70
N ALA A 37 7.08 4.69 -5.99
CA ALA A 37 6.57 3.43 -6.51
C ALA A 37 7.20 2.20 -5.83
N VAL A 38 8.52 2.23 -5.65
CA VAL A 38 9.26 1.17 -4.96
C VAL A 38 8.91 1.13 -3.47
N LEU A 39 8.79 2.30 -2.83
CA LEU A 39 8.40 2.41 -1.42
C LEU A 39 7.00 1.84 -1.19
N LEU A 40 6.01 2.24 -1.99
CA LEU A 40 4.64 1.77 -1.87
C LEU A 40 4.50 0.28 -2.20
N HIS A 41 5.37 -0.25 -3.05
CA HIS A 41 5.44 -1.69 -3.32
C HIS A 41 6.03 -2.48 -2.15
N ALA A 42 7.13 -2.00 -1.56
CA ALA A 42 7.84 -2.68 -0.48
C ALA A 42 7.19 -2.47 0.90
N LEU A 43 6.55 -1.32 1.10
CA LEU A 43 5.90 -0.89 2.33
C LEU A 43 4.46 -0.45 2.00
N PRO A 44 3.55 -1.40 1.75
CA PRO A 44 2.17 -1.07 1.45
C PRO A 44 1.56 -0.30 2.63
N LEU A 45 0.79 0.75 2.31
CA LEU A 45 0.17 1.61 3.33
C LEU A 45 -0.92 0.86 4.13
N ALA A 46 -1.56 -0.13 3.52
CA ALA A 46 -2.55 -0.99 4.15
C ALA A 46 -2.69 -2.31 3.38
N GLY A 47 -2.91 -3.41 4.10
CA GLY A 47 -3.31 -4.70 3.53
C GLY A 47 -2.22 -5.42 2.73
N GLN A 48 -2.64 -6.10 1.66
CA GLN A 48 -1.78 -6.92 0.81
C GLN A 48 -0.85 -6.06 -0.06
N ALA A 49 0.24 -6.67 -0.54
CA ALA A 49 1.26 -5.99 -1.33
C ALA A 49 0.66 -5.23 -2.52
N THR A 50 0.95 -3.92 -2.61
CA THR A 50 0.51 -3.09 -3.73
C THR A 50 1.37 -3.41 -4.95
N GLY A 51 0.76 -3.70 -6.10
CA GLY A 51 1.51 -3.92 -7.33
C GLY A 51 2.32 -2.68 -7.74
N LEU A 52 3.51 -2.88 -8.34
CA LEU A 52 4.41 -1.80 -8.77
C LEU A 52 3.71 -0.73 -9.62
N VAL A 53 2.82 -1.14 -10.53
CA VAL A 53 2.06 -0.22 -11.39
C VAL A 53 1.12 0.66 -10.56
N ALA A 54 0.40 0.07 -9.60
CA ALA A 54 -0.48 0.82 -8.71
C ALA A 54 0.33 1.79 -7.82
N GLY A 55 1.48 1.36 -7.30
CA GLY A 55 2.41 2.21 -6.56
C GLY A 55 2.91 3.39 -7.39
N LEU A 56 3.28 3.15 -8.65
CA LEU A 56 3.72 4.20 -9.58
C LEU A 56 2.62 5.22 -9.87
N LEU A 57 1.40 4.75 -10.16
CA LEU A 57 0.26 5.63 -10.43
C LEU A 57 -0.09 6.48 -9.20
N LEU A 58 -0.08 5.88 -8.01
CA LEU A 58 -0.38 6.59 -6.77
C LEU A 58 0.71 7.63 -6.44
N GLY A 59 1.99 7.24 -6.51
CA GLY A 59 3.11 8.16 -6.32
C GLY A 59 3.09 9.32 -7.31
N ALA A 60 2.87 9.01 -8.60
CA ALA A 60 2.73 10.03 -9.64
C ALA A 60 1.57 10.98 -9.36
N PHE A 61 0.40 10.46 -8.94
CA PHE A 61 -0.76 11.26 -8.60
C PHE A 61 -0.46 12.28 -7.50
N PHE A 62 0.13 11.85 -6.38
CA PHE A 62 0.47 12.76 -5.29
C PHE A 62 1.55 13.78 -5.68
N ASN A 63 2.59 13.35 -6.40
CA ASN A 63 3.62 14.27 -6.88
C ASN A 63 3.07 15.31 -7.87
N LEU A 64 2.16 14.91 -8.77
CA LEU A 64 1.46 15.82 -9.68
C LEU A 64 0.56 16.79 -8.93
N LEU A 65 -0.20 16.32 -7.93
CA LEU A 65 -1.04 17.16 -7.08
C LEU A 65 -0.19 18.21 -6.35
N VAL A 66 0.96 17.80 -5.82
CA VAL A 66 1.90 18.71 -5.17
C VAL A 66 2.41 19.78 -6.14
N ILE A 67 2.88 19.39 -7.33
CA ILE A 67 3.44 20.36 -8.29
C ILE A 67 2.36 21.29 -8.86
N ALA A 68 1.19 20.75 -9.21
CA ALA A 68 0.16 21.50 -9.91
C ALA A 68 -0.65 22.42 -8.97
N VAL A 69 -0.88 21.98 -7.74
CA VAL A 69 -1.79 22.67 -6.80
C VAL A 69 -1.05 23.25 -5.61
N VAL A 70 -0.28 22.42 -4.89
CA VAL A 70 0.28 22.81 -3.59
C VAL A 70 1.46 23.77 -3.75
N ALA A 71 2.38 23.49 -4.66
CA ALA A 71 3.60 24.26 -4.85
C ALA A 71 3.33 25.73 -5.25
N PRO A 72 2.40 26.05 -6.18
CA PRO A 72 2.04 27.43 -6.48
C PRO A 72 1.47 28.20 -5.28
N LEU A 73 0.61 27.55 -4.48
CA LEU A 73 0.01 28.15 -3.29
C LEU A 73 1.04 28.44 -2.21
N VAL A 74 1.89 27.46 -1.92
CA VAL A 74 2.98 27.60 -0.93
C VAL A 74 4.02 28.62 -1.42
N ALA A 75 4.32 28.67 -2.72
CA ALA A 75 5.24 29.67 -3.27
C ALA A 75 4.72 31.11 -3.11
N ILE A 76 3.39 31.34 -3.20
CA ILE A 76 2.80 32.66 -2.88
C ILE A 76 3.10 33.03 -1.42
N LEU A 77 2.93 32.10 -0.49
CA LEU A 77 3.19 32.32 0.93
C LEU A 77 4.68 32.56 1.22
N VAL A 78 5.57 31.75 0.63
CA VAL A 78 7.03 31.90 0.78
C VAL A 78 7.49 33.26 0.26
N ARG A 79 6.95 33.72 -0.87
CA ARG A 79 7.30 35.03 -1.45
C ARG A 79 6.84 36.22 -0.61
N ARG A 80 5.87 36.06 0.30
CA ARG A 80 5.55 37.10 1.29
C ARG A 80 6.70 37.31 2.28
N ARG A 81 7.48 36.26 2.58
CA ARG A 81 8.66 36.35 3.45
C ARG A 81 9.97 36.58 2.68
N ARG A 82 10.05 36.15 1.42
CA ARG A 82 11.21 36.30 0.53
C ARG A 82 10.81 36.93 -0.81
N PRO A 83 10.60 38.26 -0.84
CA PRO A 83 10.16 38.96 -2.05
C PRO A 83 11.24 39.03 -3.15
N ASP A 84 12.50 38.74 -2.79
CA ASP A 84 13.67 38.68 -3.67
C ASP A 84 13.61 37.53 -4.69
N LEU A 85 12.79 36.49 -4.44
CA LEU A 85 12.70 35.32 -5.33
C LEU A 85 11.73 35.53 -6.51
N PRO A 86 12.18 35.30 -7.75
CA PRO A 86 11.31 35.18 -8.91
C PRO A 86 10.30 34.04 -8.74
N ARG A 87 9.06 34.23 -9.18
CA ARG A 87 7.97 33.25 -9.04
C ARG A 87 8.34 31.85 -9.54
N VAL A 88 8.97 31.76 -10.71
CA VAL A 88 9.33 30.48 -11.34
C VAL A 88 10.31 29.69 -10.46
N VAL A 89 11.31 30.37 -9.91
CA VAL A 89 12.34 29.75 -9.05
C VAL A 89 11.74 29.35 -7.70
N ALA A 90 10.86 30.17 -7.13
CA ALA A 90 10.17 29.85 -5.89
C ALA A 90 9.31 28.58 -6.03
N VAL A 91 8.56 28.45 -7.13
CA VAL A 91 7.74 27.25 -7.40
C VAL A 91 8.59 26.01 -7.59
N ASP A 92 9.70 26.09 -8.35
CA ASP A 92 10.61 24.95 -8.59
C ASP A 92 11.19 24.40 -7.27
N TYR A 93 11.73 25.26 -6.41
CA TYR A 93 12.27 24.84 -5.13
C TYR A 93 11.21 24.33 -4.15
N VAL A 94 10.07 25.04 -4.05
CA VAL A 94 8.97 24.61 -3.18
C VAL A 94 8.41 23.27 -3.63
N GLY A 95 8.23 23.07 -4.94
CA GLY A 95 7.78 21.79 -5.50
C GLY A 95 8.74 20.65 -5.18
N ALA A 96 10.05 20.86 -5.38
CA ALA A 96 11.06 19.86 -5.03
C ALA A 96 11.04 19.48 -3.54
N VAL A 97 10.97 20.47 -2.65
CA VAL A 97 10.91 20.23 -1.19
C VAL A 97 9.62 19.54 -0.78
N LEU A 98 8.47 19.92 -1.36
CA LEU A 98 7.19 19.30 -1.03
C LEU A 98 7.13 17.84 -1.51
N MET A 99 7.70 17.52 -2.68
CA MET A 99 7.79 16.12 -3.14
C MET A 99 8.66 15.27 -2.22
N LEU A 100 9.79 15.80 -1.73
CA LEU A 100 10.57 15.12 -0.68
C LEU A 100 9.73 14.89 0.58
N GLY A 101 8.86 15.85 0.92
CA GLY A 101 7.88 15.70 2.00
C GLY A 101 6.91 14.55 1.77
N VAL A 102 6.36 14.41 0.56
CA VAL A 102 5.47 13.28 0.18
C VAL A 102 6.20 11.95 0.35
N THR A 103 7.39 11.80 -0.21
CA THR A 103 8.21 10.59 -0.08
C THR A 103 8.48 10.28 1.40
N ALA A 104 8.84 11.28 2.20
CA ALA A 104 9.06 11.11 3.64
C ALA A 104 7.78 10.68 4.38
N THR A 105 6.61 11.19 3.99
CA THR A 105 5.31 10.76 4.52
C THR A 105 5.01 9.30 4.18
N PHE A 106 5.21 8.87 2.93
CA PHE A 106 5.02 7.45 2.57
C PHE A 106 5.96 6.54 3.34
N LEU A 107 7.23 6.93 3.47
CA LEU A 107 8.19 6.19 4.26
C LEU A 107 7.75 6.08 5.72
N ALA A 108 7.32 7.18 6.34
CA ALA A 108 6.88 7.19 7.73
C ALA A 108 5.64 6.31 7.96
N ILE A 109 4.63 6.41 7.09
CA ILE A 109 3.43 5.57 7.18
C ILE A 109 3.79 4.10 6.96
N GLY A 110 4.57 3.79 5.93
CA GLY A 110 5.01 2.43 5.63
C GLY A 110 5.79 1.79 6.78
N LEU A 111 6.71 2.55 7.40
CA LEU A 111 7.44 2.09 8.59
C LEU A 111 6.53 1.89 9.80
N SER A 112 5.52 2.75 9.98
CA SER A 112 4.53 2.63 11.06
C SER A 112 3.71 1.33 10.95
N HIS A 113 3.38 0.89 9.74
CA HIS A 113 2.56 -0.32 9.52
C HIS A 113 3.37 -1.61 9.36
N ARG A 114 4.71 -1.52 9.28
CA ARG A 114 5.56 -2.68 9.02
C ARG A 114 5.38 -3.81 10.04
N SER A 115 5.25 -3.50 11.32
CA SER A 115 5.07 -4.52 12.37
C SER A 115 3.74 -5.26 12.23
N THR A 116 2.66 -4.54 11.90
CA THR A 116 1.35 -5.13 11.66
C THR A 116 1.34 -6.05 10.44
N ILE A 117 2.03 -5.66 9.36
CA ILE A 117 2.17 -6.49 8.15
C ILE A 117 2.92 -7.78 8.48
N LEU A 118 4.06 -7.68 9.19
CA LEU A 118 4.84 -8.86 9.58
C LEU A 118 4.02 -9.77 10.50
N ALA A 119 3.33 -9.22 11.49
CA ALA A 119 2.46 -10.00 12.38
C ALA A 119 1.34 -10.72 11.60
N SER A 120 0.75 -10.08 10.58
CA SER A 120 -0.24 -10.70 9.71
C SER A 120 0.34 -11.81 8.83
N GLN A 121 1.56 -11.63 8.32
CA GLN A 121 2.27 -12.68 7.57
C GLN A 121 2.61 -13.89 8.45
N ASP A 122 3.10 -13.64 9.66
CA ASP A 122 3.42 -14.68 10.64
C ASP A 122 2.16 -15.43 11.07
N ALA A 123 1.04 -14.73 11.31
CA ALA A 123 -0.25 -15.35 11.61
C ALA A 123 -0.78 -16.20 10.45
N MET A 124 -0.66 -15.72 9.21
CA MET A 124 -1.03 -16.48 8.01
C MET A 124 -0.16 -17.73 7.80
N ALA A 125 1.13 -17.67 8.13
CA ALA A 125 2.02 -18.83 8.08
C ALA A 125 1.71 -19.82 9.20
N LEU A 126 1.47 -19.32 10.42
CA LEU A 126 1.11 -20.12 11.59
C LEU A 126 -0.20 -20.88 11.36
N GLN A 127 -1.24 -20.21 10.83
CA GLN A 127 -2.51 -20.89 10.59
C GLN A 127 -2.37 -22.00 9.53
N ALA A 128 -1.56 -21.78 8.49
CA ALA A 128 -1.37 -22.76 7.43
C ALA A 128 -0.66 -24.01 7.96
N ASP A 129 0.39 -23.80 8.76
CA ASP A 129 1.11 -24.88 9.44
C ASP A 129 0.19 -25.66 10.40
N VAL A 130 -0.55 -24.96 11.28
CA VAL A 130 -1.46 -25.57 12.25
C VAL A 130 -2.58 -26.35 11.55
N ALA A 131 -3.21 -25.80 10.51
CA ALA A 131 -4.23 -26.49 9.73
C ALA A 131 -3.66 -27.73 9.05
N SER A 132 -2.47 -27.62 8.44
CA SER A 132 -1.82 -28.76 7.78
C SER A 132 -1.54 -29.91 8.75
N ARG A 133 -1.02 -29.60 9.95
CA ARG A 133 -0.73 -30.58 11.00
C ARG A 133 -2.01 -31.21 11.55
N TYR A 134 -3.07 -30.42 11.74
CA TYR A 134 -4.35 -30.94 12.16
C TYR A 134 -4.92 -31.93 11.13
N VAL A 135 -4.94 -31.56 9.84
CA VAL A 135 -5.47 -32.44 8.78
C VAL A 135 -4.62 -33.71 8.65
N ALA A 136 -3.29 -33.59 8.71
CA ALA A 136 -2.40 -34.75 8.67
C ALA A 136 -2.61 -35.71 9.85
N ALA A 137 -2.92 -35.21 11.04
CA ALA A 137 -3.09 -36.01 12.25
C ALA A 137 -4.52 -36.56 12.43
N GLN A 138 -5.55 -35.80 12.07
CA GLN A 138 -6.95 -36.06 12.43
C GLN A 138 -7.91 -36.07 11.22
N GLY A 139 -7.47 -35.58 10.05
CA GLY A 139 -8.30 -35.53 8.86
C GLY A 139 -8.59 -36.92 8.28
N PRO A 140 -9.71 -37.12 7.55
CA PRO A 140 -9.92 -38.34 6.79
C PRO A 140 -8.85 -38.53 5.69
N PRO A 141 -8.51 -39.77 5.28
CA PRO A 141 -7.44 -40.05 4.32
C PRO A 141 -7.57 -39.26 3.01
N ASP A 142 -8.80 -39.08 2.53
CA ASP A 142 -9.09 -38.32 1.31
C ASP A 142 -8.68 -36.84 1.41
N HIS A 143 -8.78 -36.23 2.58
CA HIS A 143 -8.35 -34.85 2.80
C HIS A 143 -6.85 -34.78 3.10
N GLN A 144 -6.29 -35.77 3.81
CA GLN A 144 -4.85 -35.87 4.06
C GLN A 144 -4.06 -35.85 2.75
N ALA A 145 -4.50 -36.61 1.74
CA ALA A 145 -3.85 -36.68 0.44
C ALA A 145 -3.83 -35.32 -0.30
N ARG A 146 -4.81 -34.46 -0.03
CA ARG A 146 -5.02 -33.16 -0.70
C ARG A 146 -4.76 -31.96 0.19
N VAL A 147 -4.06 -32.15 1.31
CA VAL A 147 -3.76 -31.06 2.25
C VAL A 147 -3.02 -29.89 1.57
N HIS A 148 -2.23 -30.17 0.53
CA HIS A 148 -1.51 -29.17 -0.26
C HIS A 148 -2.42 -28.31 -1.17
N GLU A 149 -3.67 -28.71 -1.38
CA GLU A 149 -4.70 -27.99 -2.13
C GLU A 149 -5.58 -27.12 -1.21
N MET A 150 -5.18 -26.93 0.06
CA MET A 150 -5.94 -26.13 1.00
C MET A 150 -6.10 -24.69 0.51
N THR A 151 -7.27 -24.11 0.79
CA THR A 151 -7.52 -22.67 0.61
C THR A 151 -7.76 -22.03 1.96
N THR A 152 -7.32 -20.78 2.13
CA THR A 152 -7.53 -20.02 3.37
C THR A 152 -8.31 -18.75 3.07
N LEU A 153 -9.28 -18.45 3.93
CA LEU A 153 -10.03 -17.21 3.97
C LEU A 153 -9.83 -16.54 5.33
N GLN A 154 -9.41 -15.28 5.34
CA GLN A 154 -9.31 -14.51 6.59
C GLN A 154 -10.70 -13.99 7.00
N ILE A 155 -11.20 -14.43 8.15
CA ILE A 155 -12.52 -14.08 8.69
C ILE A 155 -12.42 -12.89 9.65
N GLU A 156 -11.34 -12.78 10.41
CA GLU A 156 -11.01 -11.61 11.24
C GLU A 156 -9.48 -11.47 11.31
N ASP A 157 -8.95 -10.46 12.00
CA ASP A 157 -7.50 -10.17 12.05
C ASP A 157 -6.66 -11.40 12.42
N GLN A 158 -7.16 -12.25 13.33
CA GLN A 158 -6.46 -13.43 13.83
C GLN A 158 -7.28 -14.73 13.69
N LEU A 159 -8.39 -14.70 12.96
CA LEU A 159 -9.27 -15.84 12.74
C LEU A 159 -9.32 -16.20 11.26
N TYR A 160 -8.91 -17.43 10.96
CA TYR A 160 -8.79 -17.93 9.59
C TYR A 160 -9.69 -19.14 9.39
N ARG A 161 -10.32 -19.22 8.22
CA ARG A 161 -11.05 -20.41 7.76
C ARG A 161 -10.23 -21.10 6.69
N THR A 162 -9.71 -22.28 7.01
CA THR A 162 -8.90 -23.08 6.08
C THR A 162 -9.64 -24.34 5.70
N CYS A 163 -9.83 -24.55 4.41
CA CYS A 163 -10.62 -25.64 3.86
C CYS A 163 -9.78 -26.50 2.92
N VAL A 164 -9.88 -27.83 3.09
CA VAL A 164 -9.19 -28.83 2.27
C VAL A 164 -10.21 -29.60 1.43
N PRO A 165 -10.01 -29.71 0.10
CA PRO A 165 -10.94 -30.43 -0.76
C PRO A 165 -10.94 -31.93 -0.44
N GLY A 166 -12.11 -32.54 -0.55
CA GLY A 166 -12.32 -33.99 -0.40
C GLY A 166 -12.38 -34.70 -1.75
N GLY A 167 -12.71 -36.00 -1.71
CA GLY A 167 -12.97 -36.78 -2.93
C GLY A 167 -14.26 -36.36 -3.62
N ASP A 168 -15.19 -35.85 -2.81
CA ASP A 168 -16.45 -35.25 -3.23
C ASP A 168 -16.27 -33.72 -3.27
N PRO A 169 -16.52 -33.06 -4.43
CA PRO A 169 -16.34 -31.62 -4.59
C PRO A 169 -17.26 -30.77 -3.70
N ASP A 170 -18.37 -31.33 -3.20
CA ASP A 170 -19.33 -30.64 -2.35
C ASP A 170 -19.04 -30.81 -0.84
N ARG A 171 -17.95 -31.51 -0.51
CA ARG A 171 -17.64 -31.92 0.87
C ARG A 171 -16.22 -31.53 1.24
N TRP A 172 -16.06 -30.28 1.65
CA TRP A 172 -14.78 -29.77 2.14
C TRP A 172 -14.62 -30.04 3.64
N LEU A 173 -13.39 -30.26 4.06
CA LEU A 173 -13.00 -30.26 5.46
C LEU A 173 -12.52 -28.85 5.81
N CYS A 174 -13.31 -28.12 6.57
CA CYS A 174 -13.01 -26.75 6.95
C CYS A 174 -12.68 -26.64 8.45
N LEU A 175 -11.72 -25.77 8.75
CA LEU A 175 -11.22 -25.50 10.10
C LEU A 175 -11.22 -24.00 10.33
N PHE A 176 -11.68 -23.58 11.50
CA PHE A 176 -11.36 -22.28 12.05
C PHE A 176 -10.06 -22.38 12.84
N VAL A 177 -9.09 -21.57 12.48
CA VAL A 177 -7.81 -21.45 13.16
C VAL A 177 -7.72 -20.07 13.80
N ASP A 178 -7.69 -20.04 15.12
CA ASP A 178 -7.53 -18.82 15.91
C ASP A 178 -6.08 -18.69 16.35
N THR A 179 -5.40 -17.69 15.80
CA THR A 179 -3.99 -17.38 16.04
C THR A 179 -3.78 -16.35 17.15
N SER A 180 -4.85 -15.89 17.81
CA SER A 180 -4.77 -14.98 18.96
C SER A 180 -4.36 -15.68 20.26
N THR A 181 -4.47 -17.02 20.30
CA THR A 181 -4.15 -17.86 21.46
C THR A 181 -2.84 -18.63 21.26
N SER A 182 -2.17 -18.99 22.35
CA SER A 182 -0.96 -19.81 22.34
C SER A 182 -1.11 -21.03 23.26
N PRO A 183 -1.15 -22.26 22.73
CA PRO A 183 -1.09 -22.62 21.31
C PRO A 183 -2.32 -22.14 20.53
N ALA A 184 -2.18 -21.98 19.21
CA ALA A 184 -3.28 -21.57 18.33
C ALA A 184 -4.45 -22.57 18.44
N GLY A 185 -5.66 -22.03 18.56
CA GLY A 185 -6.89 -22.80 18.65
C GLY A 185 -7.32 -23.35 17.29
N VAL A 186 -7.81 -24.58 17.25
CA VAL A 186 -8.38 -25.19 16.05
C VAL A 186 -9.77 -25.73 16.37
N THR A 187 -10.75 -25.29 15.60
CA THR A 187 -12.14 -25.76 15.71
C THR A 187 -12.60 -26.23 14.34
N LEU A 188 -13.27 -27.38 14.30
CA LEU A 188 -13.88 -27.87 13.06
C LEU A 188 -15.03 -26.94 12.66
N ASP A 189 -15.04 -26.50 11.40
CA ASP A 189 -16.20 -25.83 10.84
C ASP A 189 -17.21 -26.88 10.37
N ALA A 190 -18.46 -26.73 10.82
CA ALA A 190 -19.55 -27.61 10.40
C ALA A 190 -19.99 -27.34 8.96
N ASN A 191 -19.72 -26.14 8.43
CA ASN A 191 -20.00 -25.81 7.04
C ASN A 191 -18.94 -26.47 6.12
N ARG A 192 -19.43 -27.29 5.19
CA ARG A 192 -18.62 -28.04 4.22
C ARG A 192 -18.46 -27.35 2.87
N GLU A 193 -18.95 -26.13 2.74
CA GLU A 193 -18.76 -25.29 1.57
C GLU A 193 -17.30 -24.86 1.43
N SER A 194 -16.83 -24.78 0.18
CA SER A 194 -15.54 -24.21 -0.17
C SER A 194 -15.42 -22.75 0.29
N ASN A 195 -14.20 -22.24 0.42
CA ASN A 195 -13.99 -20.81 0.70
C ASN A 195 -14.49 -19.89 -0.43
N ALA A 196 -14.60 -20.38 -1.66
CA ALA A 196 -15.11 -19.60 -2.79
C ALA A 196 -16.64 -19.43 -2.75
N SER A 197 -17.36 -20.42 -2.21
CA SER A 197 -18.82 -20.42 -2.08
C SER A 197 -19.29 -19.94 -0.71
N PHE A 198 -18.39 -19.85 0.27
CA PHE A 198 -18.71 -19.46 1.64
C PHE A 198 -19.21 -18.02 1.70
N ASN A 199 -20.49 -17.86 2.06
CA ASN A 199 -21.06 -16.56 2.31
C ASN A 199 -20.72 -16.11 3.73
N ARG A 200 -19.77 -15.17 3.86
CA ARG A 200 -19.34 -14.63 5.16
C ARG A 200 -20.52 -13.91 5.83
N PRO A 201 -21.00 -14.35 7.01
CA PRO A 201 -21.98 -13.59 7.78
C PRO A 201 -21.38 -12.21 8.08
N GLY A 202 -22.04 -11.13 7.65
CA GLY A 202 -21.56 -9.75 7.80
C GLY A 202 -20.87 -9.12 6.57
N GLY A 203 -20.76 -9.82 5.44
CA GLY A 203 -20.18 -9.27 4.20
C GLY A 203 -21.06 -8.26 3.45
N PHE A 204 -22.39 -8.27 3.69
CA PHE A 204 -23.37 -7.37 3.04
C PHE A 204 -24.65 -7.18 3.89
N GLU A 205 -24.53 -7.08 5.22
CA GLU A 205 -25.70 -6.72 6.03
C GLU A 205 -25.70 -5.21 6.27
N LEU A 206 -26.28 -4.47 5.31
CA LEU A 206 -27.03 -3.27 5.66
C LEU A 206 -28.13 -3.74 6.60
N VAL A 207 -27.86 -3.67 7.91
CA VAL A 207 -28.86 -3.74 8.96
C VAL A 207 -29.80 -2.56 8.70
N TYR A 208 -30.84 -2.79 7.90
CA TYR A 208 -32.03 -1.97 7.99
C TYR A 208 -32.60 -2.24 9.38
N PRO A 209 -32.82 -1.21 10.21
CA PRO A 209 -33.55 -1.41 11.44
C PRO A 209 -34.96 -1.83 11.04
N THR A 210 -35.29 -3.12 11.23
CA THR A 210 -36.68 -3.52 11.35
C THR A 210 -37.19 -2.87 12.62
N THR A 211 -37.84 -1.72 12.48
CA THR A 211 -38.70 -1.17 13.51
C THR A 211 -39.82 -2.17 13.74
N SER A 212 -39.71 -2.93 14.82
CA SER A 212 -40.85 -3.60 15.44
C SER A 212 -41.80 -2.55 16.02
N GLY A 213 -43.09 -2.67 15.73
CA GLY A 213 -44.15 -2.12 16.58
C GLY A 213 -45.20 -1.29 15.87
N ALA A 214 -46.25 -1.95 15.36
CA ALA A 214 -47.63 -1.88 15.89
C ALA A 214 -48.52 -2.82 15.08
#